data_AF-A0A538GVJ3-F1
#
_entry.id   AF-A0A538GVJ3-F1
#
_cell.length_a   1.000
_cell.length_b   1.000
_cell.length_c   1.000
_cell.angle_alpha   90.00
_cell.angle_beta   90.00
_cell.angle_gamma   90.00
#
_symmetry.space_group_name_H-M   'P 1'
#
loop_
_entity.id
_entity.type
_entity.pdbx_description
1 polymer ?
#
loop_
_entity_poly.entity_id
_entity_poly.type
_entity_poly.pdbx_seq_one_letter_code
_entity_poly.pdbx_strand_id
1 'polypeptide(L)'
;MTLQPPRTVDELRELQELTGDDNGAQRVAWTETWERAREWLRGKVAETGAEESVDAAGNQWFTLRGASNRAVLVGGHIDSVP
;
A
#
# COMPACT_ATOMS: atom_id res chain seq x y z
N MET A 1 21.24 -2.62 8.07
CA MET A 1 20.38 -3.45 7.19
C MET A 1 20.74 -3.12 5.75
N THR A 2 20.98 -4.13 4.93
CA THR A 2 21.22 -3.95 3.49
C THR A 2 19.88 -3.98 2.76
N LEU A 3 19.65 -3.05 1.84
CA LEU A 3 18.45 -3.03 1.02
C LEU A 3 18.33 -4.33 0.20
N GLN A 4 17.10 -4.79 -0.01
CA GLN A 4 16.78 -5.96 -0.85
C GLN A 4 15.89 -5.52 -2.03
N PRO A 5 16.46 -4.93 -3.09
CA PRO A 5 15.66 -4.43 -4.23
C PRO A 5 14.70 -5.46 -4.86
N PRO A 6 15.05 -6.76 -4.99
CA PRO A 6 14.12 -7.74 -5.53
C PRO A 6 12.81 -7.87 -4.74
N ARG A 7 12.85 -7.66 -3.42
CA ARG A 7 11.66 -7.78 -2.55
C ARG A 7 10.52 -6.88 -3.03
N THR A 8 10.81 -5.64 -3.40
CA THR A 8 9.78 -4.70 -3.87
C THR A 8 9.19 -5.15 -5.21
N VAL A 9 9.98 -5.77 -6.09
CA VAL A 9 9.46 -6.30 -7.37
C VAL A 9 8.55 -7.51 -7.12
N ASP A 10 8.92 -8.38 -6.19
CA ASP A 10 8.11 -9.54 -5.82
C ASP A 10 6.78 -9.11 -5.17
N GLU A 11 6.81 -8.12 -4.27
CA GLU A 11 5.60 -7.53 -3.66
C GLU A 11 4.67 -6.89 -4.71
N LEU A 12 5.22 -6.24 -5.74
CA LEU A 12 4.41 -5.70 -6.84
C LEU A 12 3.74 -6.79 -7.68
N ARG A 13 4.42 -7.92 -7.89
CA ARG A 13 3.85 -9.09 -8.58
C ARG A 13 2.76 -9.76 -7.74
N GLU A 14 2.98 -9.90 -6.44
CA GLU A 14 1.97 -10.40 -5.51
C GLU A 14 0.70 -9.54 -5.53
N LEU A 15 0.85 -8.21 -5.54
CA LEU A 15 -0.29 -7.29 -5.67
C LEU A 15 -1.00 -7.45 -7.03
N GLN A 16 -0.25 -7.64 -8.11
CA GLN A 16 -0.80 -7.94 -9.44
C GLN A 16 -1.60 -9.24 -9.42
N GLU A 17 -1.05 -10.32 -8.87
CA GLU A 17 -1.74 -11.62 -8.78
C GLU A 17 -2.99 -11.56 -7.90
N LEU A 18 -2.96 -10.76 -6.82
CA LEU A 18 -4.08 -10.61 -5.90
C LEU A 18 -5.28 -9.88 -6.51
N THR A 19 -5.02 -8.94 -7.41
CA THR A 19 -6.02 -7.91 -7.78
C THR A 19 -6.16 -7.68 -9.28
N GLY A 20 -5.39 -8.38 -10.10
CA GLY A 20 -5.43 -8.28 -11.54
C GLY A 20 -6.04 -9.51 -12.21
N ASP A 21 -6.34 -9.33 -13.50
CA ASP A 21 -6.78 -10.37 -14.42
C ASP A 21 -6.03 -10.23 -15.76
N ASP A 22 -6.51 -10.92 -16.80
CA ASP A 22 -5.94 -10.85 -18.15
C ASP A 22 -5.93 -9.43 -18.75
N ASN A 23 -6.72 -8.49 -18.20
CA ASN A 23 -6.80 -7.10 -18.62
C ASN A 23 -5.95 -6.15 -17.76
N GLY A 24 -5.24 -6.65 -16.76
CA GLY A 24 -4.41 -5.84 -15.86
C GLY A 24 -5.01 -5.65 -14.48
N ALA A 25 -4.74 -4.53 -13.83
CA ALA A 25 -5.18 -4.28 -12.44
C ALA A 25 -6.67 -3.91 -12.37
N GLN A 26 -7.42 -4.56 -11.48
CA GLN A 26 -8.87 -4.41 -11.32
C GLN A 26 -9.25 -3.74 -9.98
N ARG A 27 -8.61 -2.63 -9.63
CA ARG A 27 -8.70 -1.97 -8.31
C ARG A 27 -9.36 -0.59 -8.35
N VAL A 28 -10.50 -0.44 -9.03
CA VAL A 28 -11.26 0.82 -9.01
C VAL A 28 -11.59 1.21 -7.56
N ALA A 29 -11.39 2.48 -7.20
CA ALA A 29 -11.58 2.96 -5.83
C ALA A 29 -12.97 2.60 -5.27
N TRP A 30 -13.01 2.28 -3.97
CA TRP A 30 -14.22 1.89 -3.22
C TRP A 30 -14.86 0.54 -3.60
N THR A 31 -14.19 -0.27 -4.42
CA THR A 31 -14.59 -1.66 -4.67
C THR A 31 -13.99 -2.63 -3.65
N GLU A 32 -14.52 -3.85 -3.60
CA GLU A 32 -13.96 -4.93 -2.77
C GLU A 32 -12.50 -5.24 -3.14
N THR A 33 -12.16 -5.25 -4.44
CA THR A 33 -10.78 -5.50 -4.89
C THR A 33 -9.83 -4.39 -4.46
N TRP A 34 -10.29 -3.14 -4.44
CA TRP A 34 -9.54 -2.01 -3.90
C TRP A 34 -9.30 -2.15 -2.39
N GLU A 35 -10.32 -2.54 -1.62
CA GLU A 35 -10.14 -2.76 -0.17
C GLU A 35 -9.18 -3.93 0.12
N ARG A 36 -9.25 -5.02 -0.66
CA ARG A 36 -8.30 -6.15 -0.57
C ARG A 36 -6.86 -5.70 -0.79
N ALA A 37 -6.63 -4.76 -1.71
CA ALA A 37 -5.31 -4.18 -1.94
C ALA A 37 -4.81 -3.35 -0.73
N ARG A 38 -5.71 -2.60 -0.10
CA ARG A 38 -5.40 -1.81 1.11
C ARG A 38 -5.12 -2.69 2.32
N GLU A 39 -5.87 -3.78 2.46
CA GLU A 39 -5.63 -4.80 3.48
C GLU A 39 -4.28 -5.49 3.26
N TRP A 40 -3.95 -5.83 2.02
CA TRP A 40 -2.63 -6.37 1.66
C TRP A 40 -1.51 -5.41 2.04
N LEU A 41 -1.62 -4.11 1.69
CA LEU A 41 -0.62 -3.11 2.02
C LEU A 41 -0.47 -2.94 3.55
N ARG A 42 -1.58 -2.90 4.29
CA ARG A 42 -1.60 -2.89 5.76
C ARG A 42 -0.80 -4.06 6.31
N GLY A 43 -1.02 -5.27 5.80
CA GLY A 43 -0.30 -6.47 6.21
C GLY A 43 1.21 -6.34 5.99
N LYS A 44 1.64 -5.88 4.81
CA LYS A 44 3.07 -5.68 4.49
C LYS A 44 3.75 -4.66 5.40
N VAL A 45 3.05 -3.59 5.75
CA VAL A 45 3.61 -2.49 6.54
C VAL A 45 3.57 -2.77 8.04
N ALA A 46 2.67 -3.63 8.53
CA ALA A 46 2.52 -3.92 9.96
C ALA A 46 3.83 -4.35 10.65
N GLU A 47 4.67 -5.13 9.96
CA GLU A 47 5.96 -5.61 10.50
C GLU A 47 6.99 -4.49 10.75
N THR A 48 6.77 -3.30 10.16
CA THR A 48 7.68 -2.15 10.33
C THR A 48 7.45 -1.41 11.65
N GLY A 49 6.32 -1.64 12.33
CA GLY A 49 5.90 -0.87 13.49
C GLY A 49 5.31 0.50 13.16
N ALA A 50 4.96 0.76 11.90
CA ALA A 50 4.28 1.99 11.51
C ALA A 50 2.84 2.04 12.05
N GLU A 51 2.42 3.20 12.52
CA GLU A 51 1.04 3.48 12.94
C GLU A 51 0.17 3.70 11.69
N GLU A 52 -0.89 2.90 11.51
CA GLU A 52 -1.89 3.11 10.46
C GLU A 52 -2.97 4.09 10.94
N SER A 53 -3.38 5.01 10.07
CA SER A 53 -4.63 5.76 10.21
C SER A 53 -5.30 5.95 8.85
N VAL A 54 -6.63 6.08 8.86
CA VAL A 54 -7.41 6.40 7.66
C VAL A 54 -8.17 7.69 7.93
N ASP A 55 -7.99 8.68 7.05
CA ASP A 55 -8.67 9.97 7.20
C ASP A 55 -10.10 9.96 6.63
N ALA A 56 -10.82 11.07 6.78
CA ALA A 56 -12.20 11.20 6.30
C ALA A 56 -12.35 11.10 4.76
N ALA A 57 -11.28 11.29 3.99
CA ALA A 57 -11.27 11.11 2.54
C ALA A 57 -10.90 9.68 2.12
N GLY A 58 -10.57 8.80 3.07
CA GLY A 58 -10.15 7.43 2.80
C GLY A 58 -8.67 7.26 2.52
N ASN A 59 -7.84 8.31 2.65
CA ASN A 59 -6.40 8.14 2.48
C ASN A 59 -5.85 7.26 3.61
N GLN A 60 -5.08 6.24 3.24
CA GLN A 60 -4.43 5.33 4.17
C GLN A 60 -3.03 5.82 4.47
N TRP A 61 -2.79 6.23 5.71
CA TRP A 61 -1.53 6.76 6.18
C TRP A 61 -0.80 5.72 7.03
N PHE A 62 0.51 5.58 6.81
CA PHE A 62 1.40 4.77 7.64
C PHE A 62 2.53 5.66 8.17
N THR A 63 2.63 5.79 9.49
CA THR A 63 3.59 6.70 10.12
C THR A 63 4.62 5.95 10.96
N LEU A 64 5.90 6.09 10.59
CA LEU A 64 7.03 5.76 11.47
C LEU A 64 7.44 7.04 12.21
N ARG A 65 7.32 7.05 13.55
CA ARG A 65 7.63 8.21 14.38
C ARG A 65 9.14 8.45 14.43
N GLY A 66 9.55 9.66 14.05
CA GLY A 66 10.92 10.14 14.22
C GLY A 66 11.11 10.94 15.52
N ALA A 67 12.31 11.50 15.70
CA ALA A 67 12.64 12.31 16.89
C ALA A 67 11.96 13.69 16.96
N SER A 68 11.18 14.07 15.95
CA SER A 68 10.47 15.36 15.90
C SER A 68 9.15 15.25 15.11
N ASN A 69 8.34 16.30 15.17
CA ASN A 69 7.07 16.38 14.42
C ASN A 69 7.23 16.69 12.92
N ARG A 70 8.45 16.88 12.41
CA ARG A 70 8.68 17.07 10.97
C ARG A 70 8.57 15.72 10.26
N ALA A 71 7.83 15.67 9.15
CA ALA A 71 7.64 14.47 8.35
C ALA A 71 8.17 14.66 6.92
N VAL A 72 8.62 13.56 6.32
CA VAL A 72 8.79 13.43 4.86
C VAL A 72 7.67 12.52 4.40
N LEU A 73 6.89 12.98 3.43
CA LEU A 73 5.79 12.20 2.87
C LEU A 73 6.27 11.49 1.60
N VAL A 74 6.03 10.18 1.54
CA VAL A 74 6.25 9.34 0.36
C VAL A 74 4.94 8.61 0.11
N GLY A 75 4.44 8.67 -1.12
CA GLY A 75 3.14 8.09 -1.45
C GLY A 75 2.91 7.98 -2.95
N GLY A 76 1.80 7.31 -3.26
CA GLY A 76 1.26 7.12 -4.60
C GLY A 76 -0.24 6.85 -4.47
N HIS A 77 -0.81 6.15 -5.45
CA HIS A 77 -2.21 5.73 -5.40
C HIS A 77 -2.28 4.21 -5.66
N ILE A 78 -3.18 3.51 -4.95
CA ILE A 78 -3.32 2.05 -5.05
C ILE A 78 -4.41 1.63 -6.03
N ASP A 79 -5.35 2.53 -6.31
CA ASP A 79 -6.44 2.33 -7.26
C ASP A 79 -5.95 2.29 -8.70
N SER A 80 -6.79 1.72 -9.58
CA SER A 80 -6.57 1.66 -11.01
C SER A 80 -7.79 2.11 -11.79
N VAL A 81 -7.60 2.32 -13.10
CA VAL A 81 -8.70 2.37 -14.07
C VAL A 81 -9.31 0.97 -14.25
N PRO A 82 -10.53 0.86 -14.82
CA PRO A 82 -11.10 -0.42 -15.27
C PRO A 82 -10.24 -1.13 -16.32
#